data_AF-A0A7L1YXR9-F1
#
_entry.id   AF-A0A7L1YXR9-F1
#
_cell.length_a   1.000
_cell.length_b   1.000
_cell.length_c   1.000
_cell.angle_alpha   90.00
_cell.angle_beta   90.00
_cell.angle_gamma   90.00
#
_symmetry.space_group_name_H-M   'P 1'
#
loop_
_entity.id
_entity.type
_entity.pdbx_description
1 polymer ?
#
loop_
_entity_poly.entity_id
_entity_poly.type
_entity_poly.pdbx_seq_one_letter_code
_entity_poly.pdbx_strand_id
1 'polypeptide(L)'
;GAALCRVCGALGPRCCGRCRRAAYCGPEHQELDWRAGHRRLCRQPPDTDDSADAIPERNEFLFPEYEILIEPEEPESPADSTVDPGDEQEAVDTSKDPKEQEELGATGEALQSLDVETLEAMAKCETKEDKIFQMFKEKVAAEPEQIIRYCRGGEGPIWVSGENRPEEKDIPNCSCGAKRIFEFQIMPQLLNHLQVDSLGESIDWGTLVVYTCADNCGGADKYLEEFIWKQDYSVGHT
;
A
#
# COMPACT_ATOMS: atom_id res chain seq x y z
N GLY A 1 -21.63 -17.08 14.79
CA GLY A 1 -20.61 -16.16 14.29
C GLY A 1 -20.96 -14.73 14.67
N ALA A 2 -20.03 -13.81 14.49
CA ALA A 2 -20.31 -12.37 14.62
C ALA A 2 -21.32 -11.92 13.55
N ALA A 3 -22.17 -10.94 13.88
CA ALA A 3 -23.06 -10.33 12.89
C ALA A 3 -22.24 -9.42 11.98
N LEU A 4 -22.43 -9.56 10.65
CA LEU A 4 -21.72 -8.77 9.66
C LEU A 4 -22.60 -7.67 9.10
N CYS A 5 -21.98 -6.56 8.71
CA CYS A 5 -22.64 -5.46 8.06
C CYS A 5 -23.18 -5.92 6.71
N ARG A 6 -24.48 -5.75 6.49
CA ARG A 6 -25.15 -6.14 5.23
C ARG A 6 -24.64 -5.38 4.00
N VAL A 7 -24.01 -4.21 4.21
CA VAL A 7 -23.46 -3.39 3.12
C VAL A 7 -22.01 -3.74 2.84
N CYS A 8 -21.12 -3.72 3.83
CA CYS A 8 -19.67 -3.85 3.57
C CYS A 8 -19.05 -5.17 4.05
N GLY A 9 -19.80 -6.06 4.68
CA GLY A 9 -19.28 -7.31 5.23
C GLY A 9 -18.42 -7.18 6.50
N ALA A 10 -18.03 -5.97 6.91
CA ALA A 10 -17.30 -5.73 8.15
C ALA A 10 -18.14 -6.04 9.41
N LEU A 11 -17.54 -6.03 10.60
CA LEU A 11 -18.28 -6.27 11.85
C LEU A 11 -19.49 -5.32 12.00
N GLY A 12 -20.67 -5.91 12.22
CA GLY A 12 -21.95 -5.21 12.35
C GLY A 12 -22.48 -5.25 13.79
N PRO A 13 -21.99 -4.40 14.71
CA PRO A 13 -22.44 -4.42 16.10
C PRO A 13 -23.87 -3.89 16.28
N ARG A 14 -24.44 -3.19 15.29
CA ARG A 14 -25.76 -2.57 15.38
C ARG A 14 -26.76 -3.28 14.49
N CYS A 15 -27.86 -3.73 15.07
CA CYS A 15 -28.97 -4.30 14.31
C CYS A 15 -30.01 -3.24 13.96
N CYS A 16 -30.73 -3.43 12.85
CA CYS A 16 -31.89 -2.64 12.51
C CYS A 16 -32.88 -2.63 13.68
N GLY A 17 -33.17 -1.46 14.24
CA GLY A 17 -34.04 -1.34 15.43
C GLY A 17 -35.47 -1.85 15.21
N ARG A 18 -35.88 -2.00 13.94
CA ARG A 18 -37.22 -2.45 13.58
C ARG A 18 -37.32 -3.96 13.38
N CYS A 19 -36.51 -4.54 12.49
CA CYS A 19 -36.60 -5.97 12.17
C CYS A 19 -35.61 -6.85 12.95
N ARG A 20 -34.51 -6.25 13.45
CA ARG A 20 -33.36 -6.93 14.08
C ARG A 20 -32.71 -8.05 13.24
N ARG A 21 -33.04 -8.13 11.94
CA ARG A 21 -32.52 -9.14 10.99
C ARG A 21 -31.26 -8.67 10.26
N ALA A 22 -31.16 -7.38 9.96
CA ALA A 22 -29.99 -6.80 9.32
C ALA A 22 -29.08 -6.14 10.36
N ALA A 23 -27.77 -6.33 10.20
CA ALA A 23 -26.75 -5.70 11.01
C ALA A 23 -25.89 -4.73 10.17
N TYR A 24 -25.35 -3.71 10.82
CA TYR A 24 -24.59 -2.62 10.21
C TYR A 24 -23.41 -2.21 11.09
N CYS A 25 -22.30 -1.81 10.45
CA CYS A 25 -21.15 -1.23 11.15
C CYS A 25 -21.46 0.18 11.69
N GLY A 26 -22.37 0.91 11.03
CA GLY A 26 -22.73 2.28 11.38
C GLY A 26 -24.09 2.71 10.79
N PRO A 27 -24.55 3.93 11.16
CA PRO A 27 -25.83 4.47 10.69
C PRO A 27 -25.81 4.76 9.18
N GLU A 28 -24.67 5.16 8.62
CA GLU A 28 -24.51 5.48 7.20
C GLU A 28 -24.83 4.28 6.30
N HIS A 29 -24.28 3.10 6.61
CA HIS A 29 -24.59 1.86 5.89
C HIS A 29 -26.02 1.40 6.09
N GLN A 30 -26.62 1.66 7.27
CA GLN A 30 -28.03 1.40 7.47
C GLN A 30 -28.90 2.28 6.56
N GLU A 31 -28.58 3.56 6.41
CA GLU A 31 -29.29 4.49 5.53
C GLU A 31 -29.12 4.16 4.05
N LEU A 32 -27.93 3.71 3.65
CA LEU A 32 -27.64 3.25 2.30
C LEU A 32 -28.49 2.02 1.94
N ASP A 33 -28.44 0.97 2.76
CA ASP A 33 -29.26 -0.24 2.58
C ASP A 33 -30.77 0.06 2.66
N TRP A 34 -31.18 0.99 3.53
CA TRP A 34 -32.56 1.45 3.63
C TRP A 34 -33.08 2.03 2.32
N ARG A 35 -32.27 2.85 1.65
CA ARG A 35 -32.57 3.43 0.33
C ARG A 35 -32.55 2.37 -0.77
N ALA A 36 -31.58 1.46 -0.72
CA ALA A 36 -31.39 0.40 -1.72
C ALA A 36 -32.54 -0.62 -1.75
N GLY A 37 -33.19 -0.91 -0.62
CA GLY A 37 -34.34 -1.81 -0.64
C GLY A 37 -34.82 -2.31 0.72
N HIS A 38 -33.97 -2.25 1.75
CA HIS A 38 -34.28 -2.81 3.06
C HIS A 38 -35.60 -2.28 3.63
N ARG A 39 -35.96 -1.01 3.37
CA ARG A 39 -37.24 -0.42 3.81
C ARG A 39 -38.49 -1.23 3.45
N ARG A 40 -38.46 -1.94 2.32
CA ARG A 40 -39.57 -2.77 1.82
C ARG A 40 -39.58 -4.16 2.48
N LEU A 41 -38.40 -4.76 2.63
CA LEU A 41 -38.20 -6.10 3.18
C LEU A 41 -38.26 -6.13 4.71
N CYS A 42 -37.97 -5.00 5.37
CA CYS A 42 -37.89 -4.88 6.83
C CYS A 42 -39.17 -5.32 7.57
N ARG A 43 -40.33 -5.32 6.91
CA ARG A 43 -41.63 -5.71 7.50
C ARG A 43 -42.09 -7.12 7.13
N GLN A 44 -41.39 -7.80 6.23
CA GLN A 44 -41.84 -9.11 5.76
C GLN A 44 -41.54 -10.18 6.84
N PRO A 45 -42.49 -11.11 7.10
CA PRO A 45 -42.25 -12.24 7.97
C PRO A 45 -41.08 -13.09 7.44
N PRO A 46 -40.39 -13.85 8.30
CA PRO A 46 -39.32 -14.75 7.89
C PRO A 46 -39.92 -15.99 7.20
N ASP A 47 -40.46 -15.85 5.98
CA ASP A 47 -41.01 -16.97 5.22
C ASP A 47 -40.30 -17.21 3.88
N THR A 48 -39.62 -18.36 3.85
CA THR A 48 -39.38 -19.31 2.73
C THR A 48 -38.76 -18.84 1.43
N ASP A 49 -37.96 -17.78 1.42
CA ASP A 49 -37.06 -17.56 0.29
C ASP A 49 -35.69 -17.08 0.80
N ASP A 50 -34.73 -18.01 0.83
CA ASP A 50 -33.31 -17.74 1.15
C ASP A 50 -32.69 -16.69 0.20
N SER A 51 -33.41 -16.30 -0.87
CA SER A 51 -33.04 -15.21 -1.78
C SER A 51 -33.01 -13.82 -1.11
N ALA A 52 -33.70 -13.63 0.02
CA ALA A 52 -33.70 -12.34 0.74
C ALA A 52 -32.37 -12.05 1.48
N ASP A 53 -31.52 -13.06 1.64
CA ASP A 53 -30.16 -12.95 2.17
C ASP A 53 -29.09 -12.99 1.06
N ALA A 54 -29.50 -13.03 -0.21
CA ALA A 54 -28.58 -12.84 -1.33
C ALA A 54 -27.97 -11.44 -1.25
N ILE A 55 -26.64 -11.40 -1.21
CA ILE A 55 -25.85 -10.17 -1.35
C ILE A 55 -26.25 -9.55 -2.70
N PRO A 56 -26.63 -8.27 -2.75
CA PRO A 56 -26.99 -7.63 -4.02
C PRO A 56 -25.86 -7.84 -5.05
N GLU A 57 -26.19 -8.36 -6.23
CA GLU A 57 -25.21 -8.63 -7.32
C GLU A 57 -24.38 -7.40 -7.71
N ARG A 58 -24.87 -6.20 -7.38
CA ARG A 58 -24.14 -4.95 -7.49
C ARG A 58 -24.33 -4.14 -6.22
N ASN A 59 -23.22 -3.94 -5.52
CA ASN A 59 -23.14 -3.04 -4.40
C ASN A 59 -22.37 -1.79 -4.84
N GLU A 60 -23.07 -0.68 -5.06
CA GLU A 60 -22.46 0.60 -5.48
C GLU A 60 -21.45 1.15 -4.45
N PHE A 61 -21.43 0.60 -3.24
CA PHE A 61 -20.49 1.00 -2.19
C PHE A 61 -19.19 0.19 -2.22
N LEU A 62 -19.21 -1.05 -2.71
CA LEU A 62 -18.03 -1.93 -2.70
C LEU A 62 -17.18 -1.75 -3.96
N PHE A 63 -15.88 -1.97 -3.80
CA PHE A 63 -14.96 -2.08 -4.93
C PHE A 63 -15.25 -3.32 -5.78
N PRO A 64 -14.81 -3.35 -7.04
CA PRO A 64 -14.87 -4.56 -7.85
C PRO A 64 -14.16 -5.73 -7.17
N GLU A 65 -14.73 -6.92 -7.29
CA GLU A 65 -14.18 -8.15 -6.72
C GLU A 65 -13.26 -8.83 -7.73
N TYR A 66 -12.10 -9.30 -7.26
CA TYR A 66 -11.11 -10.03 -8.04
C TYR A 66 -10.67 -11.28 -7.28
N GLU A 67 -10.26 -12.30 -8.02
CA GLU A 67 -9.58 -13.47 -7.46
C GLU A 67 -8.10 -13.15 -7.23
N ILE A 68 -7.58 -13.50 -6.06
CA ILE A 68 -6.15 -13.39 -5.76
C ILE A 68 -5.49 -14.71 -6.13
N LEU A 69 -4.62 -14.68 -7.13
CA LEU A 69 -3.75 -15.80 -7.47
C LEU A 69 -2.56 -15.83 -6.52
N ILE A 70 -2.31 -16.99 -5.92
CA ILE A 70 -1.23 -17.17 -4.93
C ILE A 70 -0.11 -17.95 -5.60
N GLU A 71 1.04 -17.30 -5.73
CA GLU A 71 2.24 -17.87 -6.32
C GLU A 71 3.43 -17.67 -5.36
N PRO A 72 4.38 -18.63 -5.30
CA PRO A 72 5.56 -18.48 -4.47
C PRO A 72 6.50 -17.39 -5.04
N GLU A 73 7.13 -16.61 -4.16
CA GLU A 73 8.21 -15.68 -4.55
C GLU A 73 9.40 -16.52 -5.04
N GLU A 74 9.72 -16.46 -6.33
CA GLU A 74 10.92 -17.11 -6.87
C GLU A 74 12.17 -16.33 -6.40
N PRO A 75 13.14 -16.99 -5.77
CA PRO A 75 14.38 -16.31 -5.40
C PRO A 75 15.11 -15.90 -6.67
N GLU A 76 15.52 -14.63 -6.75
CA GLU A 76 16.42 -14.16 -7.80
C GLU A 76 17.66 -15.07 -7.80
N SER A 77 17.85 -15.84 -8.87
CA SER A 77 19.06 -16.62 -9.03
C SER A 77 20.26 -15.66 -9.09
N PRO A 78 21.35 -15.90 -8.36
CA PRO A 78 22.57 -15.10 -8.49
C PRO A 78 23.28 -15.51 -9.79
N ALA A 79 22.76 -15.03 -10.92
CA ALA A 79 23.35 -15.21 -12.23
C ALA A 79 23.04 -13.97 -13.08
N ASP A 80 23.86 -12.92 -12.91
CA ASP A 80 24.71 -12.36 -13.97
C ASP A 80 25.13 -10.92 -13.62
N SER A 81 26.02 -10.78 -12.63
CA SER A 81 26.80 -9.56 -12.43
C SER A 81 28.19 -9.91 -11.90
N THR A 82 28.85 -10.85 -12.56
CA THR A 82 30.32 -10.87 -12.57
C THR A 82 30.80 -9.82 -13.57
N VAL A 83 30.71 -8.54 -13.18
CA VAL A 83 31.57 -7.51 -13.76
C VAL A 83 32.93 -7.66 -13.08
N ASP A 84 33.85 -8.28 -13.81
CA ASP A 84 35.26 -8.39 -13.47
C ASP A 84 35.88 -7.00 -13.30
N PRO A 85 36.42 -6.62 -12.13
CA PRO A 85 37.12 -5.35 -11.96
C PRO A 85 38.59 -5.53 -12.37
N GLY A 86 38.87 -5.56 -13.67
CA GLY A 86 40.22 -5.92 -14.12
C GLY A 86 40.51 -5.72 -15.60
N ASP A 87 40.41 -4.48 -16.09
CA ASP A 87 41.02 -3.88 -17.29
C ASP A 87 40.02 -2.78 -17.72
N GLU A 88 40.36 -1.51 -17.89
CA GLU A 88 41.30 -1.01 -18.87
C GLU A 88 41.89 0.31 -18.36
N GLN A 89 43.21 0.35 -18.21
CA GLN A 89 43.97 1.59 -18.04
C GLN A 89 44.99 1.68 -19.18
N GLU A 90 45.01 2.85 -19.80
CA GLU A 90 45.99 3.39 -20.76
C GLU A 90 45.81 3.12 -22.26
N ALA A 91 45.42 4.18 -22.99
CA ALA A 91 46.08 4.60 -24.24
C ALA A 91 45.78 6.07 -24.60
N VAL A 92 46.65 6.97 -24.12
CA VAL A 92 47.31 8.10 -24.81
C VAL A 92 46.58 8.87 -25.94
N ASP A 93 46.25 10.13 -25.62
CA ASP A 93 46.55 11.39 -26.34
C ASP A 93 46.66 11.40 -27.88
N THR A 94 45.80 12.16 -28.55
CA THR A 94 46.24 13.03 -29.67
C THR A 94 45.30 14.23 -29.87
N SER A 95 45.95 15.38 -29.95
CA SER A 95 45.45 16.75 -30.03
C SER A 95 44.67 17.09 -31.32
N LYS A 96 43.77 18.08 -31.24
CA LYS A 96 43.58 19.15 -32.26
C LYS A 96 42.57 20.23 -31.83
N ASP A 97 43.10 21.44 -31.62
CA ASP A 97 42.43 22.75 -31.65
C ASP A 97 41.76 23.03 -33.01
N PRO A 98 40.70 23.88 -33.09
CA PRO A 98 40.96 25.31 -33.35
C PRO A 98 39.97 26.35 -32.77
N LYS A 99 40.54 27.40 -32.15
CA LYS A 99 40.35 28.87 -32.30
C LYS A 99 38.94 29.55 -32.34
N GLU A 100 38.79 30.45 -31.34
CA GLU A 100 38.39 31.89 -31.36
C GLU A 100 37.04 32.37 -31.97
N GLN A 101 36.18 33.02 -31.16
CA GLN A 101 35.87 34.48 -31.23
C GLN A 101 34.86 35.01 -30.16
N GLU A 102 35.33 36.04 -29.43
CA GLU A 102 34.73 37.29 -28.89
C GLU A 102 33.31 37.32 -28.26
N GLU A 103 33.16 37.64 -26.97
CA GLU A 103 33.14 38.97 -26.25
C GLU A 103 31.80 39.72 -26.36
N LEU A 104 31.17 40.04 -25.20
CA LEU A 104 30.60 41.37 -24.83
C LEU A 104 29.82 41.32 -23.48
N GLY A 105 30.18 42.21 -22.54
CA GLY A 105 29.18 43.06 -21.85
C GLY A 105 28.80 42.83 -20.37
N ALA A 106 29.56 43.45 -19.46
CA ALA A 106 29.13 44.33 -18.34
C ALA A 106 28.12 43.89 -17.23
N THR A 107 28.67 43.84 -16.00
CA THR A 107 28.15 44.35 -14.70
C THR A 107 26.73 44.03 -14.19
N GLY A 108 26.66 43.35 -13.04
CA GLY A 108 25.50 43.35 -12.14
C GLY A 108 25.53 42.20 -11.14
N GLU A 109 26.00 42.46 -9.91
CA GLU A 109 26.17 41.49 -8.83
C GLU A 109 24.85 40.92 -8.27
N ALA A 110 24.96 39.72 -7.71
CA ALA A 110 24.10 39.07 -6.71
C ALA A 110 22.83 38.34 -7.20
N LEU A 111 23.02 37.23 -7.91
CA LEU A 111 22.20 36.03 -7.69
C LEU A 111 23.09 34.79 -7.84
N GLN A 112 23.14 33.97 -6.78
CA GLN A 112 24.05 32.85 -6.62
C GLN A 112 23.95 31.87 -7.81
N SER A 113 24.96 31.90 -8.68
CA SER A 113 25.22 30.82 -9.62
C SER A 113 25.76 29.64 -8.81
N LEU A 114 24.85 28.82 -8.28
CA LEU A 114 25.20 27.45 -7.96
C LEU A 114 25.69 26.82 -9.27
N ASP A 115 26.94 26.39 -9.25
CA ASP A 115 27.60 25.77 -10.39
C ASP A 115 26.78 24.55 -10.85
N VAL A 116 26.54 24.43 -12.16
CA VAL A 116 25.70 23.37 -12.74
C VAL A 116 26.27 22.00 -12.39
N GLU A 117 27.58 21.88 -12.33
CA GLU A 117 28.30 20.68 -11.89
C GLU A 117 28.04 20.36 -10.41
N THR A 118 27.95 21.37 -9.55
CA THR A 118 27.55 21.19 -8.14
C THR A 118 26.08 20.77 -8.00
N LEU A 119 25.18 21.31 -8.83
CA LEU A 119 23.76 20.89 -8.86
C LEU A 119 23.61 19.47 -9.41
N GLU A 120 24.38 19.08 -10.43
CA GLU A 120 24.42 17.71 -10.94
C GLU A 120 25.04 16.74 -9.92
N ALA A 121 26.09 17.15 -9.20
CA ALA A 121 26.68 16.34 -8.14
C ALA A 121 25.71 16.15 -6.97
N MET A 122 24.97 17.20 -6.59
CA MET A 122 23.90 17.11 -5.59
C MET A 122 22.73 16.24 -6.07
N ALA A 123 22.39 16.28 -7.36
CA ALA A 123 21.38 15.39 -7.95
C ALA A 123 21.84 13.92 -8.06
N LYS A 124 23.16 13.67 -8.11
CA LYS A 124 23.77 12.34 -8.14
C LYS A 124 24.11 11.79 -6.75
N CYS A 125 24.02 12.61 -5.69
CA CYS A 125 24.21 12.16 -4.32
C CYS A 125 23.01 11.32 -3.89
N GLU A 126 23.10 9.99 -4.08
CA GLU A 126 22.12 9.05 -3.55
C GLU A 126 21.93 9.26 -2.05
N THR A 127 20.73 9.68 -1.67
CA THR A 127 20.35 9.76 -0.27
C THR A 127 20.07 8.37 0.28
N LYS A 128 19.99 8.24 1.60
CA LYS A 128 19.56 6.98 2.23
C LYS A 128 18.14 6.59 1.81
N GLU A 129 17.28 7.57 1.57
CA GLU A 129 15.91 7.37 1.08
C GLU A 129 15.92 6.79 -0.34
N ASP A 130 16.77 7.30 -1.23
CA ASP A 130 16.88 6.79 -2.60
C ASP A 130 17.29 5.31 -2.61
N LYS A 131 18.22 4.92 -1.73
CA LYS A 131 18.64 3.52 -1.60
C LYS A 131 17.52 2.61 -1.12
N ILE A 132 16.73 3.07 -0.16
CA ILE A 132 15.58 2.31 0.36
C ILE A 132 14.54 2.14 -0.74
N PHE A 133 14.22 3.22 -1.44
CA PHE A 133 13.26 3.19 -2.53
C PHE A 133 13.74 2.33 -3.71
N GLN A 134 15.04 2.35 -3.99
CA GLN A 134 15.66 1.50 -5.01
C GLN A 134 15.57 0.01 -4.63
N MET A 135 15.87 -0.34 -3.37
CA MET A 135 15.68 -1.71 -2.87
C MET A 135 14.22 -2.17 -2.96
N PHE A 136 13.27 -1.27 -2.67
CA PHE A 136 11.85 -1.54 -2.85
C PHE A 136 11.52 -1.83 -4.32
N LYS A 137 12.01 -1.01 -5.25
CA LYS A 137 11.80 -1.21 -6.69
C LYS A 137 12.40 -2.52 -7.19
N GLU A 138 13.61 -2.86 -6.77
CA GLU A 138 14.28 -4.10 -7.17
C GLU A 138 13.46 -5.31 -6.72
N LYS A 139 13.03 -5.34 -5.46
CA LYS A 139 12.16 -6.40 -4.95
C LYS A 139 10.83 -6.51 -5.71
N VAL A 140 10.25 -5.38 -6.09
CA VAL A 140 8.97 -5.33 -6.83
C VAL A 140 9.15 -5.65 -8.32
N ALA A 141 10.35 -5.45 -8.88
CA ALA A 141 10.60 -5.65 -10.30
C ALA A 141 10.43 -7.11 -10.74
N ALA A 142 10.65 -8.06 -9.82
CA ALA A 142 10.42 -9.47 -10.06
C ALA A 142 8.94 -9.79 -10.36
N GLU A 143 8.01 -9.11 -9.68
CA GLU A 143 6.57 -9.27 -9.93
C GLU A 143 5.83 -7.91 -9.79
N PRO A 144 5.83 -7.09 -10.86
CA PRO A 144 5.29 -5.73 -10.81
C PRO A 144 3.77 -5.66 -10.59
N GLU A 145 3.02 -6.73 -10.87
CA GLU A 145 1.56 -6.80 -10.67
C GLU A 145 1.20 -7.28 -9.26
N GLN A 146 2.18 -7.63 -8.42
CA GLN A 146 1.95 -8.09 -7.06
C GLN A 146 1.15 -7.07 -6.24
N ILE A 147 -0.05 -7.47 -5.79
CA ILE A 147 -0.91 -6.66 -4.90
C ILE A 147 -0.75 -7.01 -3.41
N ILE A 148 -0.30 -8.22 -3.10
CA ILE A 148 -0.11 -8.71 -1.73
C ILE A 148 1.19 -9.51 -1.67
N ARG A 149 2.01 -9.24 -0.64
CA ARG A 149 3.18 -10.06 -0.32
C ARG A 149 3.00 -10.68 1.06
N TYR A 150 2.90 -12.00 1.10
CA TYR A 150 2.75 -12.76 2.34
C TYR A 150 4.12 -13.22 2.87
N CYS A 151 4.45 -12.88 4.12
CA CYS A 151 5.74 -13.26 4.72
C CYS A 151 5.65 -13.25 6.26
N ARG A 152 4.85 -14.18 6.81
CA ARG A 152 4.63 -14.27 8.26
C ARG A 152 5.89 -14.69 9.01
N GLY A 153 6.41 -13.81 9.86
CA GLY A 153 7.60 -14.08 10.68
C GLY A 153 8.90 -14.29 9.89
N GLY A 154 8.94 -13.89 8.61
CA GLY A 154 10.12 -13.98 7.76
C GLY A 154 10.97 -12.71 7.79
N GLU A 155 11.45 -12.28 6.62
CA GLU A 155 12.34 -11.12 6.44
C GLU A 155 11.70 -9.77 6.81
N GLY A 156 10.36 -9.74 6.92
CA GLY A 156 9.60 -8.53 7.25
C GLY A 156 9.06 -7.79 6.03
N PRO A 157 8.44 -6.62 6.26
CA PRO A 157 7.91 -5.77 5.20
C PRO A 157 9.04 -5.07 4.42
N ILE A 158 8.77 -4.80 3.15
CA ILE A 158 9.59 -3.88 2.35
C ILE A 158 8.99 -2.48 2.42
N TRP A 159 9.86 -1.49 2.61
CA TRP A 159 9.46 -0.11 2.86
C TRP A 159 9.80 0.78 1.68
N VAL A 160 8.91 1.73 1.40
CA VAL A 160 9.11 2.74 0.36
C VAL A 160 10.06 3.84 0.84
N SER A 161 10.03 4.16 2.13
CA SER A 161 10.86 5.20 2.76
C SER A 161 11.50 4.70 4.06
N GLY A 162 12.61 5.33 4.46
CA GLY A 162 13.26 5.19 5.78
C GLY A 162 12.46 5.78 6.92
N GLU A 163 11.55 6.70 6.61
CA GLU A 163 10.71 7.41 7.56
C GLU A 163 9.37 6.69 7.79
N ASN A 164 8.67 7.05 8.86
CA ASN A 164 7.33 6.52 9.17
C ASN A 164 7.24 4.97 9.16
N ARG A 165 8.25 4.34 9.77
CA ARG A 165 8.26 2.91 10.04
C ARG A 165 7.86 2.68 11.50
N PRO A 166 7.03 1.67 11.79
CA PRO A 166 6.66 1.36 13.16
C PRO A 166 7.86 0.79 13.90
N GLU A 167 8.09 1.27 15.11
CA GLU A 167 8.92 0.57 16.09
C GLU A 167 8.09 -0.51 16.81
N GLU A 168 8.74 -1.45 17.51
CA GLU A 168 8.04 -2.47 18.30
C GLU A 168 7.04 -1.89 19.31
N LYS A 169 7.29 -0.69 19.81
CA LYS A 169 6.43 -0.01 20.79
C LYS A 169 5.14 0.55 20.16
N ASP A 170 5.16 0.81 18.86
CA ASP A 170 4.03 1.38 18.11
C ASP A 170 3.02 0.31 17.72
N ILE A 171 3.42 -0.97 17.78
CA ILE A 171 2.60 -2.12 17.47
C ILE A 171 1.99 -2.65 18.79
N PRO A 172 0.66 -2.50 19.00
CA PRO A 172 0.01 -2.98 20.21
C PRO A 172 -0.03 -4.52 20.25
N ASN A 173 -0.01 -5.08 21.47
CA ASN A 173 -0.20 -6.51 21.69
C ASN A 173 -1.61 -7.00 21.29
N CYS A 174 -1.77 -8.28 20.90
CA CYS A 174 -3.07 -8.94 20.74
C CYS A 174 -3.86 -8.79 22.05
N SER A 175 -5.19 -8.78 21.95
CA SER A 175 -6.11 -8.82 23.10
C SER A 175 -5.89 -10.01 24.05
N CYS A 176 -5.22 -11.09 23.60
CA CYS A 176 -4.80 -12.20 24.44
C CYS A 176 -3.54 -11.92 25.27
N GLY A 177 -2.83 -10.83 25.00
CA GLY A 177 -1.58 -10.42 25.66
C GLY A 177 -0.30 -10.73 24.86
N ALA A 178 -0.38 -11.59 23.83
CA ALA A 178 0.77 -11.91 22.98
C ALA A 178 1.18 -10.73 22.08
N LYS A 179 2.45 -10.67 21.67
CA LYS A 179 2.92 -9.70 20.66
C LYS A 179 2.25 -9.95 19.31
N ARG A 180 2.07 -8.89 18.52
CA ARG A 180 1.76 -9.02 17.10
C ARG A 180 3.05 -9.07 16.28
N ILE A 181 3.05 -9.90 15.24
CA ILE A 181 4.15 -10.07 14.28
C ILE A 181 3.65 -9.71 12.89
N PHE A 182 4.58 -9.30 12.03
CA PHE A 182 4.27 -9.08 10.63
C PHE A 182 3.73 -10.37 9.98
N GLU A 183 2.64 -10.25 9.23
CA GLU A 183 2.05 -11.36 8.48
C GLU A 183 2.14 -11.14 6.97
N PHE A 184 1.61 -10.02 6.48
CA PHE A 184 1.63 -9.68 5.06
C PHE A 184 1.58 -8.18 4.86
N GLN A 185 1.93 -7.76 3.65
CA GLN A 185 1.81 -6.37 3.21
C GLN A 185 0.91 -6.28 1.98
N ILE A 186 0.19 -5.17 1.86
CA ILE A 186 -0.62 -4.80 0.71
C ILE A 186 0.19 -3.77 -0.08
N MET A 187 0.39 -4.10 -1.34
CA MET A 187 1.21 -3.34 -2.26
C MET A 187 0.43 -2.16 -2.88
N PRO A 188 1.12 -1.08 -3.24
CA PRO A 188 0.51 0.10 -3.86
C PRO A 188 -0.14 -0.22 -5.23
N GLN A 189 0.32 -1.27 -5.91
CA GLN A 189 -0.23 -1.83 -7.14
C GLN A 189 -1.74 -2.07 -7.07
N LEU A 190 -2.27 -2.43 -5.89
CA LEU A 190 -3.69 -2.68 -5.70
C LEU A 190 -4.54 -1.45 -6.06
N LEU A 191 -4.01 -0.24 -5.91
CA LEU A 191 -4.68 1.01 -6.26
C LEU A 191 -5.16 1.02 -7.73
N ASN A 192 -4.42 0.39 -8.63
CA ASN A 192 -4.78 0.30 -10.06
C ASN A 192 -6.07 -0.52 -10.30
N HIS A 193 -6.45 -1.37 -9.34
CA HIS A 193 -7.61 -2.26 -9.45
C HIS A 193 -8.85 -1.72 -8.75
N LEU A 194 -8.71 -0.73 -7.85
CA LEU A 194 -9.83 -0.18 -7.07
C LEU A 194 -10.77 0.73 -7.89
N GLN A 195 -10.37 1.17 -9.09
CA GLN A 195 -11.17 2.01 -9.99
C GLN A 195 -11.68 3.32 -9.35
N VAL A 196 -10.85 3.95 -8.51
CA VAL A 196 -11.18 5.20 -7.81
C VAL A 196 -10.77 6.41 -8.65
N ASP A 197 -11.48 6.66 -9.75
CA ASP A 197 -11.18 7.75 -10.69
C ASP A 197 -11.86 9.10 -10.33
N SER A 198 -12.53 9.19 -9.17
CA SER A 198 -13.25 10.40 -8.77
C SER A 198 -12.34 11.44 -8.13
N LEU A 199 -12.31 12.66 -8.71
CA LEU A 199 -11.49 13.83 -8.35
C LEU A 199 -11.67 14.42 -6.93
N GLY A 200 -12.29 13.70 -5.99
CA GLY A 200 -12.53 14.17 -4.61
C GLY A 200 -12.14 13.19 -3.50
N GLU A 201 -11.87 11.93 -3.85
CA GLU A 201 -11.54 10.86 -2.90
C GLU A 201 -10.37 10.03 -3.47
N SER A 202 -9.20 10.66 -3.61
CA SER A 202 -8.00 9.93 -4.03
C SER A 202 -7.50 9.07 -2.87
N ILE A 203 -7.49 7.75 -3.07
CA ILE A 203 -6.88 6.82 -2.14
C ILE A 203 -5.45 6.57 -2.62
N ASP A 204 -4.48 6.80 -1.74
CA ASP A 204 -3.06 6.56 -2.03
C ASP A 204 -2.36 6.03 -0.76
N TRP A 205 -1.37 5.17 -0.97
CA TRP A 205 -0.45 4.65 0.04
C TRP A 205 0.81 4.12 -0.64
N GLY A 206 1.93 4.14 0.08
CA GLY A 206 3.18 3.49 -0.33
C GLY A 206 3.18 2.00 -0.01
N THR A 207 2.82 1.63 1.21
CA THR A 207 2.63 0.22 1.61
C THR A 207 1.72 0.15 2.83
N LEU A 208 0.89 -0.89 2.90
CA LEU A 208 0.14 -1.21 4.11
C LEU A 208 0.68 -2.51 4.71
N VAL A 209 1.06 -2.48 5.98
CA VAL A 209 1.70 -3.60 6.65
C VAL A 209 0.77 -4.13 7.73
N VAL A 210 0.43 -5.41 7.64
CA VAL A 210 -0.52 -6.06 8.55
C VAL A 210 0.23 -6.90 9.57
N TYR A 211 -0.12 -6.68 10.83
CA TYR A 211 0.43 -7.38 11.99
C TYR A 211 -0.68 -8.17 12.68
N THR A 212 -0.40 -9.44 12.96
CA THR A 212 -1.33 -10.37 13.59
C THR A 212 -0.71 -11.07 14.77
N CYS A 213 -1.53 -11.72 15.60
CA CYS A 213 -1.05 -12.38 16.80
C CYS A 213 0.00 -13.47 16.51
N ALA A 214 1.13 -13.43 17.23
CA ALA A 214 2.16 -14.46 17.16
C ALA A 214 1.59 -15.86 17.50
N ASP A 215 0.80 -15.93 18.56
CA ASP A 215 0.19 -17.17 19.06
C ASP A 215 -1.05 -17.62 18.27
N ASN A 216 -1.41 -16.89 17.20
CA ASN A 216 -2.64 -17.14 16.43
C ASN A 216 -3.89 -17.19 17.34
N CYS A 217 -4.03 -16.16 18.20
CA CYS A 217 -5.15 -15.99 19.12
C CYS A 217 -6.47 -15.92 18.33
N GLY A 218 -7.56 -16.48 18.87
CA GLY A 218 -8.86 -16.48 18.19
C GLY A 218 -9.17 -17.79 17.46
N GLY A 219 -10.33 -18.37 17.74
CA GLY A 219 -10.84 -19.49 16.95
C GLY A 219 -11.43 -19.00 15.63
N ALA A 220 -11.65 -19.93 14.69
CA ALA A 220 -12.12 -19.65 13.33
C ALA A 220 -13.41 -18.79 13.23
N ASP A 221 -14.24 -18.76 14.29
CA ASP A 221 -15.56 -18.11 14.26
C ASP A 221 -15.63 -16.73 14.93
N LYS A 222 -14.50 -16.15 15.34
CA LYS A 222 -14.45 -14.86 16.05
C LYS A 222 -13.86 -13.76 15.18
N TYR A 223 -14.61 -12.66 15.05
CA TYR A 223 -14.08 -11.43 14.49
C TYR A 223 -13.08 -10.81 15.48
N LEU A 224 -11.84 -10.64 15.05
CA LEU A 224 -10.77 -10.04 15.85
C LEU A 224 -10.23 -8.80 15.16
N GLU A 225 -9.79 -7.85 15.98
CA GLU A 225 -9.13 -6.64 15.51
C GLU A 225 -7.62 -6.89 15.41
N GLU A 226 -7.12 -6.80 14.19
CA GLU A 226 -5.69 -6.83 13.89
C GLU A 226 -5.16 -5.44 13.63
N PHE A 227 -3.83 -5.33 13.57
CA PHE A 227 -3.17 -4.03 13.47
C PHE A 227 -2.65 -3.81 12.05
N ILE A 228 -2.89 -2.61 11.52
CA ILE A 228 -2.40 -2.18 10.21
C ILE A 228 -1.57 -0.91 10.38
N TRP A 229 -0.39 -0.90 9.76
CA TRP A 229 0.45 0.29 9.63
C TRP A 229 0.42 0.78 8.19
N LYS A 230 0.26 2.08 7.99
CA LYS A 230 0.26 2.72 6.68
C LYS A 230 1.52 3.59 6.53
N GLN A 231 2.25 3.39 5.44
CA GLN A 231 3.30 4.31 4.99
C GLN A 231 2.87 4.94 3.66
N ASP A 232 3.00 6.25 3.52
CA ASP A 232 2.72 7.01 2.29
C ASP A 232 3.99 7.21 1.44
N TYR A 233 3.83 7.47 0.14
CA TYR A 233 4.93 7.83 -0.78
C TYR A 233 5.53 9.21 -0.50
N SER A 234 4.77 10.10 0.12
CA SER A 234 5.21 11.46 0.42
C SER A 234 5.05 11.75 1.90
N VAL A 235 6.04 12.42 2.48
CA VAL A 235 5.87 13.10 3.76
C VAL A 235 4.89 14.23 3.48
N GLY A 236 3.61 14.02 3.80
CA GLY A 236 2.61 15.06 3.68
C GLY A 236 3.14 16.32 4.35
N HIS A 237 3.52 17.32 3.56
CA HIS A 237 3.83 18.65 4.08
C HIS A 237 2.47 19.25 4.46
N THR A 238 2.05 18.97 5.69
CA THR A 238 1.00 19.75 6.37
C THR A 238 1.55 21.09 6.80
#